data_AF-A0A5B7YFD3-F1
#
_entry.id   AF-A0A5B7YFD3-F1
#
_cell.length_a   1.000
_cell.length_b   1.000
_cell.length_c   1.000
_cell.angle_alpha   90.00
_cell.angle_beta   90.00
_cell.angle_gamma   90.00
#
_symmetry.space_group_name_H-M   'P 1'
#
loop_
_entity.id
_entity.type
_entity.pdbx_description
1 polymer ?
#
loop_
_entity_poly.entity_id
_entity_poly.type
_entity_poly.pdbx_seq_one_letter_code
_entity_poly.pdbx_strand_id
1 'polypeptide(L)'
;MKNVKSWARTAATVMSVCVVAGGISFSANASYPKYLESDLVKICTAIRDNKSFQLHMAIKKSGLTYRAVEKGLVCDSMDIHTFAQVNKADATGDLLARRLKYDRTLTASR
;
A
#
# COMPACT_ATOMS: atom_id res chain seq x y z
N MET A 1 57.28 -46.36 -5.68
CA MET A 1 56.74 -46.67 -4.33
C MET A 1 55.41 -45.94 -4.16
N LYS A 2 54.39 -46.65 -3.65
CA LYS A 2 53.04 -46.19 -3.20
C LYS A 2 52.06 -45.81 -4.33
N ASN A 3 51.45 -46.80 -4.98
CA ASN A 3 50.13 -47.40 -4.69
C ASN A 3 48.93 -46.47 -4.91
N VAL A 4 48.18 -46.81 -5.96
CA VAL A 4 46.83 -46.34 -6.25
C VAL A 4 45.90 -46.71 -5.09
N LYS A 5 45.25 -45.72 -4.49
CA LYS A 5 44.08 -45.94 -3.64
C LYS A 5 43.05 -44.86 -3.92
N SER A 6 42.44 -44.98 -5.10
CA SER A 6 41.00 -44.67 -5.19
C SER A 6 40.33 -45.54 -4.15
N TRP A 7 39.68 -44.92 -3.17
CA TRP A 7 38.59 -45.41 -2.32
C TRP A 7 38.31 -44.35 -1.25
N ALA A 8 37.66 -43.27 -1.66
CA ALA A 8 36.86 -42.42 -0.79
C ALA A 8 35.79 -41.77 -1.67
N ARG A 9 34.82 -42.59 -2.05
CA ARG A 9 33.50 -42.12 -2.46
C ARG A 9 32.92 -41.35 -1.27
N THR A 10 32.84 -40.02 -1.30
CA THR A 10 31.67 -39.25 -0.85
C THR A 10 31.86 -37.74 -0.98
N ALA A 11 30.86 -37.14 -1.63
CA ALA A 11 30.34 -35.79 -1.40
C ALA A 11 31.30 -34.59 -1.56
N ALA A 12 31.41 -34.08 -2.79
CA ALA A 12 31.34 -32.64 -3.06
C ALA A 12 31.29 -32.40 -4.59
N THR A 13 30.16 -32.68 -5.22
CA THR A 13 29.86 -32.09 -6.53
C THR A 13 29.57 -30.61 -6.34
N VAL A 14 30.60 -29.77 -6.31
CA VAL A 14 30.42 -28.31 -6.49
C VAL A 14 30.33 -28.07 -7.99
N MET A 15 29.12 -28.28 -8.52
CA MET A 15 28.73 -27.88 -9.86
C MET A 15 28.64 -26.35 -9.86
N SER A 16 29.71 -25.69 -10.30
CA SER A 16 29.70 -24.25 -10.56
C SER A 16 28.80 -23.99 -11.78
N VAL A 17 27.50 -23.87 -11.53
CA VAL A 17 26.52 -23.41 -12.50
C VAL A 17 26.43 -21.89 -12.37
N CYS A 18 27.12 -21.16 -13.24
CA CYS A 18 26.86 -19.73 -13.43
C CYS A 18 25.55 -19.55 -14.21
N VAL A 19 24.40 -19.66 -13.52
CA VAL A 19 23.13 -19.20 -14.09
C VAL A 19 23.14 -17.67 -14.05
N VAL A 20 23.40 -17.03 -15.19
CA VAL A 20 23.08 -15.60 -15.37
C VAL A 20 21.56 -15.50 -15.50
N ALA A 21 20.87 -15.46 -14.36
CA ALA A 21 19.46 -15.12 -14.29
C ALA A 21 19.32 -13.61 -14.47
N GLY A 22 19.35 -13.15 -15.73
CA GLY A 22 18.90 -11.81 -16.09
C GLY A 22 17.41 -11.72 -15.82
N GLY A 23 17.03 -11.15 -14.67
CA GLY A 23 15.65 -10.91 -14.31
C GLY A 23 15.00 -9.93 -15.29
N ILE A 24 14.03 -10.40 -16.05
CA ILE A 24 13.10 -9.55 -16.81
C ILE A 24 12.22 -8.79 -15.80
N SER A 25 12.57 -7.53 -15.54
CA SER A 25 11.75 -6.63 -14.75
C SER A 25 10.54 -6.17 -15.59
N PHE A 26 9.40 -6.82 -15.42
CA PHE A 26 8.13 -6.33 -15.95
C PHE A 26 7.70 -5.10 -15.12
N SER A 27 7.93 -3.90 -15.64
CA SER A 27 7.34 -2.69 -15.10
C SER A 27 5.88 -2.62 -15.56
N ALA A 28 4.96 -3.05 -14.70
CA ALA A 28 3.53 -2.90 -14.91
C ALA A 28 3.15 -1.42 -14.77
N ASN A 29 3.16 -0.67 -15.87
CA ASN A 29 2.61 0.68 -15.93
C ASN A 29 1.09 0.56 -16.01
N ALA A 30 0.43 0.49 -14.85
CA ALA A 30 -1.03 0.54 -14.78
C ALA A 30 -1.50 1.93 -15.24
N SER A 31 -1.95 2.04 -16.49
CA SER A 31 -2.62 3.23 -17.00
C SER A 31 -3.96 3.40 -16.27
N TYR A 32 -3.97 4.16 -15.17
CA TYR A 32 -5.19 4.48 -14.46
C TYR A 32 -6.06 5.40 -15.32
N PRO A 33 -7.37 5.17 -15.38
CA PRO A 33 -8.23 6.04 -16.15
C PRO A 33 -8.38 7.38 -15.43
N LYS A 34 -8.24 8.48 -16.19
CA LYS A 34 -8.19 9.86 -15.70
C LYS A 34 -9.37 10.28 -14.81
N TYR A 35 -10.52 9.61 -14.93
CA TYR A 35 -11.68 9.86 -14.08
C TYR A 35 -11.45 9.43 -12.62
N LEU A 36 -10.67 8.36 -12.39
CA LEU A 36 -10.35 7.89 -11.04
C LEU A 36 -9.48 8.92 -10.31
N GLU A 37 -8.48 9.49 -10.97
CA GLU A 37 -7.60 10.51 -10.39
C GLU A 37 -8.40 11.73 -9.89
N SER A 38 -9.36 12.21 -10.69
CA SER A 38 -10.21 13.34 -10.28
C SER A 38 -11.04 13.02 -9.03
N ASP A 39 -11.54 11.80 -8.91
CA ASP A 39 -12.34 11.41 -7.75
C ASP A 39 -11.48 11.18 -6.51
N LEU A 40 -10.25 10.66 -6.66
CA LEU A 40 -9.26 10.53 -5.58
C LEU A 40 -8.86 11.90 -5.03
N VAL A 41 -8.65 12.89 -5.90
CA VAL A 41 -8.37 14.29 -5.48
C VAL A 41 -9.56 14.89 -4.71
N LYS A 42 -10.80 14.60 -5.11
CA LYS A 42 -12.00 15.05 -4.38
C LYS A 42 -12.10 14.42 -3.00
N ILE A 43 -11.65 13.17 -2.82
CA ILE A 43 -11.60 12.53 -1.51
C ILE A 43 -10.66 13.31 -0.59
N CYS A 44 -9.42 13.58 -1.02
CA CYS A 44 -8.46 14.35 -0.23
C CYS A 44 -8.96 15.78 0.05
N THR A 45 -9.57 16.43 -0.95
CA THR A 45 -10.17 17.77 -0.79
C THR A 45 -11.30 17.77 0.25
N ALA A 46 -12.18 16.76 0.20
CA ALA A 46 -13.27 16.65 1.16
C ALA A 46 -12.78 16.39 2.59
N ILE A 47 -11.67 15.66 2.76
CA ILE A 47 -11.02 15.47 4.06
C ILE A 47 -10.46 16.81 4.55
N ARG A 48 -9.67 17.50 3.73
CA ARG A 48 -9.08 18.81 4.08
C ARG A 48 -10.15 19.81 4.54
N ASP A 49 -11.26 19.89 3.80
CA ASP A 49 -12.33 20.85 4.06
C ASP A 49 -13.31 20.37 5.17
N ASN A 50 -13.02 19.23 5.81
CA ASN A 50 -13.84 18.60 6.85
C ASN A 50 -15.30 18.32 6.43
N LYS A 51 -15.53 17.98 5.16
CA LYS A 51 -16.87 17.75 4.59
C LYS A 51 -17.21 16.26 4.55
N SER A 52 -17.68 15.71 5.68
CA SER A 52 -18.00 14.28 5.85
C SER A 52 -19.00 13.74 4.80
N PHE A 53 -20.03 14.51 4.45
CA PHE A 53 -20.99 14.12 3.41
C PHE A 53 -20.34 14.07 2.02
N GLN A 54 -19.52 15.06 1.67
CA GLN A 54 -18.81 15.09 0.38
C GLN A 54 -17.79 13.97 0.30
N LEU A 55 -17.11 13.65 1.41
CA LEU A 55 -16.22 12.50 1.51
C LEU A 55 -16.97 11.19 1.21
N HIS A 56 -18.13 10.98 1.83
CA HIS A 56 -18.94 9.80 1.57
C HIS A 56 -19.37 9.70 0.09
N MET A 57 -19.79 10.82 -0.49
CA MET A 57 -20.18 10.88 -1.91
C MET A 57 -19.00 10.65 -2.86
N ALA A 58 -17.83 11.24 -2.58
CA ALA A 58 -16.63 11.07 -3.40
C ALA A 58 -16.18 9.60 -3.40
N ILE A 59 -16.15 8.96 -2.23
CA ILE A 59 -15.82 7.52 -2.12
C ILE A 59 -16.84 6.68 -2.88
N LYS A 60 -18.15 6.92 -2.69
CA LYS A 60 -19.18 6.17 -3.41
C LYS A 60 -19.09 6.35 -4.93
N LYS A 61 -18.83 7.58 -5.40
CA LYS A 61 -18.71 7.91 -6.82
C LYS A 61 -17.49 7.27 -7.47
N SER A 62 -16.38 7.18 -6.73
CA SER A 62 -15.17 6.50 -7.20
C SER A 62 -15.33 4.97 -7.35
N GLY A 63 -16.42 4.40 -6.81
CA GLY A 63 -16.62 2.94 -6.78
C GLY A 63 -15.72 2.21 -5.78
N LEU A 64 -14.93 2.94 -4.98
CA LEU A 64 -14.02 2.38 -4.00
C LEU A 64 -14.71 2.15 -2.65
N THR A 65 -14.18 1.18 -1.90
CA THR A 65 -14.57 1.00 -0.50
C THR A 65 -13.71 1.87 0.40
N TYR A 66 -14.24 2.25 1.56
CA TYR A 66 -13.47 2.96 2.59
C TYR A 66 -12.12 2.30 2.89
N ARG A 67 -12.09 0.97 2.92
CA ARG A 67 -10.89 0.20 3.22
C ARG A 67 -9.88 0.19 2.07
N ALA A 68 -10.33 0.25 0.82
CA ALA A 68 -9.44 0.40 -0.32
C ALA A 68 -8.81 1.79 -0.34
N VAL A 69 -9.59 2.83 -0.01
CA VAL A 69 -9.11 4.20 0.10
C VAL A 69 -8.10 4.33 1.25
N GLU A 70 -8.38 3.78 2.43
CA GLU A 70 -7.45 3.85 3.56
C GLU A 70 -6.11 3.17 3.29
N LYS A 71 -6.11 2.00 2.64
CA LYS A 71 -4.87 1.27 2.33
C LYS A 71 -4.07 1.82 1.16
N GLY A 72 -4.73 2.51 0.23
CA GLY A 72 -4.15 2.81 -1.08
C GLY A 72 -4.07 4.29 -1.42
N LEU A 73 -4.84 5.16 -0.77
CA LEU A 73 -4.84 6.60 -1.04
C LEU A 73 -3.99 7.32 0.01
N VAL A 74 -3.04 8.10 -0.50
CA VAL A 74 -2.29 9.08 0.28
C VAL A 74 -2.69 10.48 -0.17
N CYS A 75 -2.88 11.38 0.80
CA CYS A 75 -3.16 12.79 0.58
C CYS A 75 -1.95 13.60 1.03
N ASP A 76 -1.36 14.40 0.13
CA ASP A 76 -0.14 15.19 0.41
C ASP A 76 0.96 14.39 1.10
N SER A 77 1.24 13.19 0.60
CA SER A 77 2.24 12.23 1.12
C SER A 77 1.95 11.64 2.50
N MET A 78 0.74 11.84 3.04
CA MET A 78 0.30 11.28 4.31
C MET A 78 -0.88 10.32 4.09
N ASP A 79 -1.07 9.38 5.02
CA ASP A 79 -2.30 8.59 5.04
C ASP A 79 -3.52 9.48 5.35
N ILE A 80 -4.70 9.02 4.94
CA ILE A 80 -5.94 9.80 5.07
C ILE A 80 -6.31 10.17 6.52
N HIS A 81 -5.85 9.41 7.51
CA HIS A 81 -6.14 9.68 8.91
C HIS A 81 -5.23 10.76 9.46
N THR A 82 -3.92 10.63 9.23
CA THR A 82 -2.93 11.64 9.60
C THR A 82 -3.26 12.96 8.90
N PHE A 83 -3.62 12.91 7.61
CA PHE A 83 -4.03 14.08 6.86
C PHE A 83 -5.29 14.74 7.45
N ALA A 84 -6.29 13.96 7.87
CA ALA A 84 -7.47 14.50 8.56
C ALA A 84 -7.11 15.16 9.89
N GLN A 85 -6.20 14.58 10.68
CA GLN A 85 -5.77 15.14 11.96
C GLN A 85 -5.00 16.47 11.78
N VAL A 86 -4.04 16.50 10.85
CA VAL A 86 -3.25 17.70 10.54
C VAL A 86 -4.16 18.85 10.07
N ASN A 87 -5.21 18.55 9.32
CA ASN A 87 -6.19 19.53 8.85
C ASN A 87 -7.34 19.80 9.85
N LYS A 88 -7.30 19.26 11.08
CA LYS A 88 -8.36 19.42 12.09
C LYS A 88 -9.75 19.02 11.58
N ALA A 89 -9.79 17.96 10.76
CA ALA A 89 -10.98 17.54 10.06
C ALA A 89 -11.80 16.51 10.87
N ASP A 90 -12.28 16.92 12.05
CA ASP A 90 -12.90 16.03 13.05
C ASP A 90 -14.08 15.21 12.51
N ALA A 91 -14.98 15.83 11.74
CA ALA A 91 -16.18 15.16 11.23
C ALA A 91 -15.84 14.10 10.18
N THR A 92 -14.82 14.36 9.34
CA THR A 92 -14.33 13.38 8.37
C THR A 92 -13.53 12.27 9.05
N GLY A 93 -12.69 12.61 10.04
CA GLY A 93 -11.96 11.64 10.86
C GLY A 93 -12.89 10.69 11.61
N ASP A 94 -13.96 11.21 12.21
CA ASP A 94 -15.01 10.42 12.85
C ASP A 94 -15.73 9.48 11.89
N LEU A 95 -16.06 9.98 10.70
CA LEU A 95 -16.69 9.17 9.68
C LEU A 95 -15.76 8.04 9.23
N LEU A 96 -14.49 8.32 9.00
CA LEU A 96 -13.48 7.31 8.65
C LEU A 96 -13.34 6.27 9.76
N ALA A 97 -13.20 6.70 11.02
CA ALA A 97 -13.09 5.80 12.18
C ALA A 97 -14.31 4.86 12.28
N ARG A 98 -15.53 5.41 12.17
CA ARG A 98 -16.77 4.62 12.19
C ARG A 98 -16.85 3.62 11.04
N ARG A 99 -16.44 4.00 9.83
CA ARG A 99 -16.52 3.15 8.63
C ARG A 99 -15.44 2.07 8.60
N LEU A 100 -14.28 2.36 9.14
CA LEU A 100 -13.12 1.46 9.15
C LEU A 100 -13.07 0.58 10.41
N LYS A 101 -13.98 0.81 11.37
CA LYS A 101 -13.97 0.16 12.68
C LYS A 101 -12.63 0.33 13.40
N TYR A 102 -11.98 1.47 13.21
CA TYR A 102 -10.80 1.83 13.97
C TYR A 102 -11.26 2.21 15.38
N ASP A 103 -10.80 1.48 16.38
CA ASP A 103 -10.94 1.92 17.75
C ASP A 103 -10.02 3.13 17.95
N ARG A 104 -10.58 4.30 18.29
CA ARG A 104 -9.85 5.55 18.56
C ARG A 104 -8.80 5.37 19.67
N THR A 105 -8.90 4.30 20.48
CA THR A 105 -7.93 3.95 21.52
C THR A 105 -6.57 3.53 20.97
N LEU A 106 -6.48 3.01 19.74
CA LEU A 106 -5.23 2.50 19.16
C LEU A 106 -4.38 3.55 18.45
N THR A 107 -4.92 4.75 18.19
CA THR A 107 -4.19 5.85 17.53
C THR A 107 -3.65 6.88 18.52
N ALA A 108 -3.96 6.78 19.81
CA ALA A 108 -3.42 7.62 20.88
C ALA A 108 -2.20 7.00 21.59
N SER A 109 -1.74 5.82 21.15
CA SER A 109 -0.55 5.15 21.68
C SER A 109 0.35 4.72 20.53
N ARG A 110 1.02 5.69 19.91
CA ARG A 110 2.27 5.46 19.19
C ARG A 110 3.13 6.71 19.22
#